data_AF-A0A6J5FCN8-F1
#
_entry.id   AF-A0A6J5FCN8-F1
#
_cell.length_a   1.000
_cell.length_b   1.000
_cell.length_c   1.000
_cell.angle_alpha   90.00
_cell.angle_beta   90.00
_cell.angle_gamma   90.00
#
_symmetry.space_group_name_H-M   'P 1'
#
loop_
_entity.id
_entity.type
_entity.pdbx_description
1 polymer ?
#
loop_
_entity_poly.entity_id
_entity_poly.type
_entity_poly.pdbx_seq_one_letter_code
_entity_poly.pdbx_strand_id
1 'polypeptide(L)'
;MAGKRQADERAWFEKEVEASEFHDARLRKRFGVVLEQLWSGMDQTIPFVCQDWASTRAVYHFLSNDRVSEQDILSGHFQASAERFKATQGPILILQDTTTFSVGTSRTHWLYRQDVGPKRKAWPAHAADAM
;
A
#
# COMPACT_ATOMS: atom_id res chain seq x y z
N MET A 1 17.83 21.30 9.49
CA MET A 1 16.47 21.54 8.97
C MET A 1 15.76 20.25 8.54
N ALA A 2 16.40 19.33 7.79
CA ALA A 2 15.79 18.06 7.38
C ALA A 2 15.34 17.16 8.55
N GLY A 3 16.16 17.00 9.60
CA GLY A 3 15.82 16.13 10.74
C GLY A 3 14.64 16.61 11.59
N LYS A 4 14.35 17.92 11.63
CA LYS A 4 13.18 18.45 12.36
C LYS A 4 11.89 18.12 11.61
N ARG A 5 11.87 18.32 10.29
CA ARG A 5 10.74 17.98 9.43
C ARG A 5 10.39 16.49 9.50
N GLN A 6 11.40 15.62 9.51
CA GLN A 6 11.19 14.18 9.62
C GLN A 6 10.57 13.77 10.97
N ALA A 7 11.00 14.41 12.06
CA ALA A 7 10.39 14.19 13.37
C ALA A 7 8.94 14.69 13.44
N ASP A 8 8.66 15.85 12.84
CA ASP A 8 7.30 16.40 12.76
C ASP A 8 6.37 15.52 11.91
N GLU A 9 6.85 15.00 10.77
CA GLU A 9 6.11 14.06 9.92
C GLU A 9 5.80 12.75 10.66
N ARG A 10 6.80 12.17 11.34
CA ARG A 10 6.59 10.94 12.12
C ARG A 10 5.60 11.13 13.26
N ALA A 11 5.69 12.23 14.00
CA ALA A 11 4.74 12.52 15.08
C ALA A 11 3.31 12.70 14.55
N TRP A 12 3.16 13.32 13.37
CA TRP A 12 1.87 13.42 12.71
C TRP A 12 1.35 12.03 12.29
N PHE A 13 2.18 11.18 11.68
CA PHE A 13 1.80 9.81 11.31
C PHE A 13 1.33 9.00 12.49
N GLU A 14 2.12 8.98 13.57
CA GLU A 14 1.81 8.20 14.77
C GLU A 14 0.44 8.60 15.34
N LYS A 15 0.11 9.90 15.31
CA LYS A 15 -1.22 10.40 15.69
C LYS A 15 -2.30 10.00 14.68
N GLU A 16 -2.02 10.09 13.38
CA GLU A 16 -2.98 9.80 12.31
C GLU A 16 -3.48 8.35 12.35
N VAL A 17 -2.62 7.42 12.75
CA VAL A 17 -2.94 5.99 12.86
C VAL A 17 -3.11 5.50 14.30
N GLU A 18 -3.11 6.41 15.28
CA GLU A 18 -3.19 6.05 16.69
C GLU A 18 -4.48 5.29 17.02
N ALA A 19 -5.58 5.62 16.38
CA ALA A 19 -6.86 4.95 16.61
C ALA A 19 -7.09 3.75 15.67
N SER A 20 -6.10 3.32 14.88
CA SER A 20 -6.29 2.18 13.98
C SER A 20 -6.50 0.87 14.75
N GLU A 21 -7.64 0.23 14.52
CA GLU A 21 -8.03 -1.02 15.16
C GLU A 21 -7.63 -2.21 14.27
N PHE A 22 -6.83 -3.12 14.82
CA PHE A 22 -6.45 -4.36 14.15
C PHE A 22 -6.77 -5.54 15.05
N HIS A 23 -6.98 -6.71 14.44
CA HIS A 23 -7.28 -7.94 15.16
C HIS A 23 -6.22 -8.35 16.20
N ASP A 24 -4.95 -7.96 16.03
CA ASP A 24 -3.94 -8.11 17.08
C ASP A 24 -2.84 -7.04 17.01
N ALA A 25 -2.13 -6.86 18.14
CA ALA A 25 -1.10 -5.83 18.30
C ALA A 25 0.09 -5.97 17.32
N ARG A 26 0.36 -7.17 16.80
CA ARG A 26 1.47 -7.38 15.86
C ARG A 26 1.10 -6.84 14.48
N LEU A 27 -0.16 -6.96 14.08
CA LEU A 27 -0.66 -6.35 12.85
C LEU A 27 -0.59 -4.83 12.93
N ARG A 28 -1.03 -4.24 14.04
CA ARG A 28 -0.90 -2.80 14.27
C ARG A 28 0.56 -2.33 14.23
N LYS A 29 1.47 -3.05 14.88
CA LYS A 29 2.91 -2.73 14.81
C LYS A 29 3.44 -2.82 13.37
N ARG A 30 3.04 -3.85 12.63
CA ARG A 30 3.46 -4.03 11.24
C ARG A 30 2.90 -2.95 10.33
N PHE A 31 1.65 -2.51 10.55
CA PHE A 31 1.05 -1.40 9.82
C PHE A 31 1.89 -0.13 9.90
N GLY A 32 2.37 0.23 11.10
CA GLY A 32 3.26 1.38 11.27
C GLY A 32 4.54 1.27 10.43
N VAL A 33 5.19 0.10 10.43
CA VAL A 33 6.40 -0.13 9.61
C VAL A 33 6.10 -0.04 8.12
N VAL A 34 5.01 -0.67 7.66
CA VAL A 34 4.60 -0.63 6.25
C VAL A 34 4.32 0.80 5.82
N LEU A 35 3.58 1.57 6.64
CA LEU A 35 3.22 2.95 6.33
C LEU A 35 4.45 3.85 6.24
N GLU A 36 5.40 3.73 7.17
CA GLU A 36 6.66 4.48 7.15
C GLU A 36 7.49 4.16 5.89
N GLN A 37 7.57 2.89 5.51
CA GLN A 37 8.26 2.48 4.28
C GLN A 37 7.62 3.07 3.03
N LEU A 38 6.30 2.96 2.88
CA LEU A 38 5.57 3.49 1.72
C LEU A 38 5.63 5.02 1.67
N TRP A 39 5.58 5.69 2.82
CA TRP A 39 5.72 7.15 2.90
C TRP A 39 7.11 7.62 2.44
N SER A 40 8.17 6.87 2.77
CA SER A 40 9.55 7.23 2.41
C SER A 40 9.82 7.27 0.90
N GLY A 41 8.95 6.65 0.08
CA GLY A 41 9.05 6.64 -1.37
C GLY A 41 7.69 6.52 -2.03
N MET A 42 6.83 7.52 -1.84
CA MET A 42 5.45 7.57 -2.36
C MET A 42 5.32 7.38 -3.89
N ASP A 43 6.40 7.57 -4.64
CA ASP A 43 6.47 7.42 -6.09
C ASP A 43 7.23 6.16 -6.55
N GLN A 44 7.67 5.33 -5.61
CA GLN A 44 8.49 4.16 -5.86
C GLN A 44 7.71 2.86 -5.69
N THR A 45 8.23 1.80 -6.29
CA THR A 45 7.65 0.45 -6.11
C THR A 45 7.92 -0.10 -4.70
N ILE A 46 7.08 -1.01 -4.21
CA ILE A 46 7.28 -1.67 -2.91
C ILE A 46 8.69 -2.29 -2.79
N PRO A 47 9.20 -3.06 -3.77
CA PRO A 47 10.57 -3.58 -3.70
C PRO A 47 11.64 -2.50 -3.59
N PHE A 48 11.41 -1.35 -4.23
CA PHE A 48 12.34 -0.22 -4.17
C PHE A 48 12.36 0.41 -2.78
N VAL A 49 11.21 0.66 -2.15
CA VAL A 49 11.22 1.25 -0.79
C VAL A 49 11.69 0.26 0.29
N CYS A 50 11.45 -1.04 0.10
CA CYS A 50 11.83 -2.05 1.08
C CYS A 50 13.33 -2.39 1.08
N GLN A 51 14.05 -2.17 -0.04
CA GLN A 51 15.50 -2.38 -0.22
C GLN A 51 16.04 -3.80 0.07
N ASP A 52 15.22 -4.73 0.57
CA ASP A 52 15.52 -6.14 0.74
C ASP A 52 14.29 -7.04 0.50
N TRP A 53 14.56 -8.31 0.22
CA TRP A 53 13.51 -9.26 -0.14
C TRP A 53 12.62 -9.67 1.04
N ALA A 54 13.17 -9.77 2.26
CA ALA A 54 12.41 -10.19 3.43
C ALA A 54 11.38 -9.12 3.82
N SER A 55 11.78 -7.85 3.80
CA SER A 55 10.94 -6.67 3.98
C SER A 55 9.87 -6.57 2.90
N THR A 56 10.27 -6.67 1.62
CA THR A 56 9.34 -6.71 0.47
C THR A 56 8.25 -7.77 0.66
N ARG A 57 8.65 -8.99 1.04
CA ARG A 57 7.72 -10.10 1.27
C ARG A 57 6.83 -9.86 2.48
N ALA A 58 7.34 -9.22 3.53
CA ALA A 58 6.55 -8.88 4.71
C ALA A 58 5.46 -7.84 4.43
N VAL A 59 5.74 -6.85 3.56
CA VAL A 59 4.74 -5.89 3.08
C VAL A 59 3.66 -6.60 2.28
N TYR A 60 4.02 -7.41 1.28
CA TYR A 60 3.03 -8.14 0.50
C TYR A 60 2.17 -9.06 1.36
N HIS A 61 2.77 -9.80 2.30
CA HIS A 61 2.02 -10.65 3.24
C HIS A 61 1.11 -9.85 4.18
N PHE A 62 1.47 -8.61 4.52
CA PHE A 62 0.61 -7.74 5.29
C PHE A 62 -0.61 -7.29 4.47
N LEU A 63 -0.36 -6.84 3.24
CA LEU A 63 -1.42 -6.38 2.32
C LEU A 63 -2.34 -7.51 1.84
N SER A 64 -1.87 -8.75 1.80
CA SER A 64 -2.65 -9.93 1.43
C SER A 64 -3.18 -10.73 2.63
N ASN A 65 -3.18 -10.14 3.84
CA ASN A 65 -3.62 -10.83 5.05
C ASN A 65 -5.14 -10.75 5.21
N ASP A 66 -5.83 -11.88 5.25
CA ASP A 66 -7.29 -11.93 5.45
C ASP A 66 -7.75 -11.34 6.80
N ARG A 67 -6.84 -11.16 7.76
CA ARG A 67 -7.07 -10.50 9.05
C ARG A 67 -6.72 -9.00 9.02
N VAL A 68 -6.56 -8.43 7.84
CA VAL A 68 -6.35 -6.98 7.63
C VAL A 68 -7.37 -6.52 6.61
N SER A 69 -8.29 -5.67 7.03
CA SER A 69 -9.29 -5.05 6.17
C SER A 69 -8.96 -3.59 5.84
N GLU A 70 -9.61 -3.05 4.82
CA GLU A 70 -9.54 -1.61 4.51
C GLU A 70 -10.02 -0.76 5.70
N GLN A 71 -11.07 -1.21 6.40
CA GLN A 71 -11.57 -0.55 7.59
C GLN A 71 -10.49 -0.48 8.69
N ASP A 72 -9.74 -1.56 8.92
CA ASP A 72 -8.64 -1.57 9.89
C ASP A 72 -7.59 -0.52 9.55
N ILE A 73 -7.24 -0.41 8.27
CA ILE A 73 -6.26 0.55 7.75
C ILE A 73 -6.76 2.00 7.90
N LEU A 74 -8.00 2.29 7.53
CA LEU A 74 -8.56 3.66 7.47
C LEU A 74 -9.17 4.15 8.80
N SER A 75 -9.49 3.25 9.73
CA SER A 75 -10.17 3.58 11.00
C SER A 75 -9.46 4.69 11.79
N GLY A 76 -8.13 4.59 11.92
CA GLY A 76 -7.32 5.61 12.60
C GLY A 76 -7.44 6.98 11.95
N HIS A 77 -7.32 7.04 10.62
CA HIS A 77 -7.44 8.27 9.85
C HIS A 77 -8.84 8.92 10.00
N PHE A 78 -9.90 8.11 9.98
CA PHE A 78 -11.26 8.62 10.19
C PHE A 78 -11.45 9.18 11.59
N GLN A 79 -10.93 8.52 12.63
CA GLN A 79 -10.99 9.04 13.99
C GLN A 79 -10.18 10.33 14.15
N ALA A 80 -8.94 10.36 13.66
CA ALA A 80 -8.11 11.55 13.67
C ALA A 80 -8.77 12.73 12.93
N SER A 81 -9.45 12.45 11.81
CA SER A 81 -10.24 13.44 11.07
C SER A 81 -11.45 13.93 11.85
N ALA A 82 -12.18 13.03 12.52
CA ALA A 82 -13.31 13.39 13.38
C ALA A 82 -12.88 14.24 14.59
N GLU A 83 -11.72 13.96 15.18
CA GLU A 83 -11.14 14.77 16.25
C GLU A 83 -10.77 16.17 15.77
N ARG A 84 -10.14 16.30 14.60
CA ARG A 84 -9.87 17.60 13.98
C ARG A 84 -11.15 18.38 13.72
N PHE A 85 -12.21 17.70 13.25
CA PHE A 85 -13.52 18.32 13.02
C PHE A 85 -14.10 18.88 14.34
N LYS A 86 -14.10 18.07 15.41
CA LYS A 86 -14.57 18.47 16.75
C LYS A 86 -13.79 19.67 17.32
N ALA A 87 -12.49 19.74 17.04
CA ALA A 87 -11.62 20.82 17.54
C ALA A 87 -11.72 22.13 16.72
N THR A 88 -12.31 22.08 15.53
CA THR A 88 -12.40 23.24 14.62
C THR A 88 -13.56 24.16 15.02
N GLN A 89 -13.28 25.45 15.14
CA GLN A 89 -14.30 26.47 15.40
C GLN A 89 -14.68 27.17 14.08
N GLY A 90 -15.96 27.48 13.93
CA GLY A 90 -16.48 28.15 12.73
C GLY A 90 -16.96 27.17 11.64
N PRO A 91 -17.27 27.69 10.43
CA PRO A 91 -17.79 26.87 9.34
C PRO A 91 -16.73 25.90 8.80
N ILE A 92 -17.15 24.68 8.48
CA ILE A 92 -16.29 23.64 7.89
C ILE A 92 -16.74 23.37 6.45
N LEU A 93 -15.80 23.44 5.52
CA LEU A 93 -16.02 23.11 4.12
C LEU A 93 -15.77 21.62 3.88
N ILE A 94 -16.80 20.89 3.46
CA ILE A 94 -16.69 19.48 3.09
C ILE A 94 -16.69 19.38 1.57
N LEU A 95 -15.52 19.07 1.00
CA LEU A 95 -15.38 18.80 -0.43
C LEU A 95 -15.71 17.32 -0.68
N GLN A 96 -16.50 17.06 -1.72
CA GLN A 96 -16.85 15.72 -2.18
C GLN A 96 -16.60 15.65 -3.68
N ASP A 97 -15.90 14.60 -4.09
CA ASP A 97 -15.68 14.24 -5.48
C ASP A 97 -15.64 12.71 -5.60
N THR A 98 -15.88 12.18 -6.78
CA THR A 98 -15.81 10.73 -7.03
C THR A 98 -14.70 10.44 -8.02
N THR A 99 -13.72 9.65 -7.59
CA THR A 99 -12.62 9.17 -8.44
C THR A 99 -12.73 7.67 -8.68
N THR A 100 -12.16 7.19 -9.79
CA THR A 100 -12.12 5.77 -10.14
C THR A 100 -10.70 5.35 -10.44
N PHE A 101 -10.26 4.22 -9.88
CA PHE A 101 -8.99 3.60 -10.24
C PHE A 101 -9.20 2.59 -11.38
N SER A 102 -8.51 2.77 -12.50
CA SER A 102 -8.48 1.80 -13.60
C SER A 102 -7.16 1.04 -13.59
N VAL A 103 -7.21 -0.24 -13.21
CA VAL A 103 -6.04 -1.11 -13.20
C VAL A 103 -6.09 -2.03 -14.42
N GLY A 104 -5.21 -1.80 -15.39
CA GLY A 104 -5.03 -2.67 -16.55
C GLY A 104 -3.97 -3.72 -16.26
N THR A 105 -4.28 -5.00 -16.48
CA THR A 105 -3.22 -6.02 -16.59
C THR A 105 -2.86 -6.16 -18.06
N SER A 106 -1.56 -6.24 -18.41
CA SER A 106 -1.12 -6.46 -19.79
C SER A 106 -1.54 -7.83 -20.37
N ARG A 107 -2.38 -8.59 -19.66
CA ARG A 107 -2.93 -9.88 -20.10
C ARG A 107 -4.04 -9.74 -21.16
N THR A 108 -4.58 -8.54 -21.39
CA THR A 108 -5.63 -8.31 -22.39
C THR A 108 -5.11 -8.18 -23.83
N HIS A 109 -3.79 -8.01 -24.06
CA HIS A 109 -3.24 -7.99 -25.42
C HIS A 109 -3.17 -9.40 -26.05
N TRP A 110 -3.07 -10.47 -25.25
CA TRP A 110 -2.93 -11.84 -25.78
C TRP A 110 -4.27 -12.49 -26.19
N LEU A 111 -5.41 -11.92 -25.81
CA LEU A 111 -6.74 -12.47 -26.12
C LEU A 111 -7.32 -11.99 -27.46
N TYR A 112 -6.63 -11.09 -28.19
CA TYR A 112 -7.05 -10.62 -29.52
C TYR A 112 -5.99 -10.78 -30.60
N ARG A 113 -5.04 -11.73 -30.45
CA ARG A 113 -4.24 -12.16 -31.59
C ARG A 113 -5.04 -13.19 -32.38
N GLN A 114 -5.76 -12.76 -33.42
CA GLN A 114 -6.24 -13.68 -34.44
C GLN A 114 -5.05 -14.48 -34.96
N ASP A 115 -5.19 -15.80 -34.92
CA ASP A 115 -4.26 -16.75 -35.53
C ASP A 115 -4.02 -16.42 -37.00
N VAL A 116 -2.80 -16.01 -37.33
CA VAL A 116 -2.22 -16.18 -38.67
C VAL A 116 -0.73 -16.58 -38.59
N GLY A 117 -0.49 -17.81 -38.10
CA GLY A 117 0.63 -18.73 -38.45
C GLY A 117 2.07 -18.45 -37.96
N PRO A 118 3.03 -19.39 -38.16
CA PRO A 118 2.94 -20.86 -38.10
C PRO A 118 3.54 -21.39 -36.77
N LYS A 119 3.11 -22.59 -36.35
CA LYS A 119 3.57 -23.26 -35.12
C LYS A 119 5.09 -23.41 -35.08
N ARG A 120 5.76 -22.82 -34.09
CA ARG A 120 7.16 -23.12 -33.76
C ARG A 120 7.33 -23.51 -32.28
N LYS A 121 7.61 -24.81 -32.13
CA LYS A 121 8.32 -25.57 -31.08
C LYS A 121 8.19 -25.12 -29.62
N ALA A 122 7.65 -26.05 -28.83
CA ALA A 122 7.73 -26.12 -27.38
C ALA A 122 9.17 -25.97 -26.88
N TRP A 123 9.36 -25.16 -25.84
CA TRP A 123 10.58 -25.12 -25.04
C TRP A 123 10.49 -26.20 -23.94
N PRO A 124 11.48 -27.09 -23.79
CA PRO A 124 11.40 -28.17 -22.80
C PRO A 124 11.71 -27.67 -21.38
N ALA A 125 11.02 -28.28 -20.41
CA ALA A 125 11.03 -27.99 -18.99
C ALA A 125 12.25 -28.55 -18.24
N HIS A 126 13.47 -28.10 -18.57
CA HIS A 126 14.70 -28.49 -17.83
C HIS A 126 15.72 -27.37 -17.58
N ALA A 127 15.32 -26.10 -17.65
CA ALA A 127 16.21 -24.97 -17.35
C ALA A 127 15.91 -24.30 -16.00
N ALA A 128 15.66 -25.11 -14.96
CA ALA A 128 15.47 -24.64 -13.58
C ALA A 128 16.57 -25.09 -12.60
N ASP A 129 17.70 -25.60 -13.11
CA ASP A 129 18.91 -25.84 -12.33
C ASP A 129 20.09 -25.10 -12.98
N ALA A 130 20.21 -23.80 -12.69
CA ALA A 130 21.48 -23.06 -12.67
C ALA A 130 21.27 -21.60 -12.21
N MET A 131 21.88 -21.29 -11.07
CA MET A 131 22.14 -19.98 -10.42
C MET A 131 21.01 -19.33 -9.61
#